data_AF-A0A401RKR9-F1
#
_entry.id   AF-A0A401RKR9-F1
#
_cell.length_a   1.000
_cell.length_b   1.000
_cell.length_c   1.000
_cell.angle_alpha   90.00
_cell.angle_beta   90.00
_cell.angle_gamma   90.00
#
_symmetry.space_group_name_H-M   'P 1'
#
loop_
_entity.id
_entity.type
_entity.pdbx_description
1 polymer ?
#
loop_
_entity_poly.entity_id
_entity_poly.type
_entity_poly.pdbx_seq_one_letter_code
_entity_poly.pdbx_strand_id
1 'polypeptide(L)' 'MSTEERLQQMEQLMVHTAPGFGQTEPRLSVETLLDLLLCLYYELVSSPLRKDPNIAGFLHW' A
#
# COMPACT_ATOMS: atom_id res chain seq x y z
N MET A 1 9.30 4.06 22.85
CA MET A 1 9.00 3.64 21.47
C MET A 1 9.48 2.21 21.27
N SER A 2 8.73 1.27 21.83
CA SER A 2 8.85 -0.17 21.55
C SER A 2 8.31 -0.49 20.14
N THR A 3 8.58 -1.69 19.64
CA THR A 3 8.00 -2.18 18.38
C THR A 3 6.48 -2.23 18.45
N GLU A 4 5.93 -2.61 19.60
CA GLU A 4 4.48 -2.69 19.83
C GLU A 4 3.82 -1.30 19.77
N GLU A 5 4.43 -0.31 20.42
CA GLU A 5 3.97 1.09 20.38
C GLU A 5 3.96 1.64 18.94
N ARG A 6 4.97 1.29 18.14
CA ARG A 6 5.05 1.71 16.73
C ARG A 6 4.00 1.05 15.84
N LEU A 7 3.71 -0.23 16.05
CA LEU A 7 2.67 -0.94 15.30
C LEU A 7 1.28 -0.39 15.60
N GLN A 8 1.00 -0.12 16.88
CA GLN A 8 -0.27 0.46 17.30
C GLN A 8 -0.48 1.88 16.74
N GLN A 9 0.58 2.69 16.67
CA GLN A 9 0.54 3.99 15.99
C GLN A 9 0.24 3.85 14.50
N MET A 10 0.85 2.89 13.81
CA MET A 10 0.62 2.66 12.38
C MET A 10 -0.81 2.21 12.10
N GLU A 11 -1.36 1.32 12.92
CA GLU A 11 -2.76 0.91 12.84
C GLU A 11 -3.70 2.11 13.01
N GLN A 12 -3.47 2.96 14.01
CA GLN A 12 -4.28 4.16 14.23
C GLN A 12 -4.19 5.15 13.06
N LEU A 13 -3.04 5.29 12.42
CA LEU A 13 -2.88 6.13 11.22
C LEU A 13 -3.71 5.63 10.05
N MET A 14 -3.82 4.30 9.87
CA MET A 14 -4.59 3.68 8.80
C MET A 14 -6.10 3.70 9.07
N VAL A 15 -6.53 3.32 10.27
CA VAL A 15 -7.94 3.15 10.65
C VAL A 15 -8.63 4.49 10.89
N HIS A 16 -7.95 5.46 11.50
CA HIS A 16 -8.51 6.78 11.74
C HIS A 16 -8.17 7.73 10.58
N THR A 17 -8.68 7.40 9.40
CA THR A 17 -8.59 8.20 8.16
C THR A 17 -9.41 9.50 8.22
N ALA A 18 -9.91 9.89 9.40
CA ALA A 18 -10.52 11.19 9.58
C ALA A 18 -9.43 12.28 9.51
N PRO A 19 -9.64 13.38 8.77
CA PRO A 19 -8.69 14.49 8.73
C PRO A 19 -8.74 15.22 10.07
N GLY A 20 -7.91 14.77 11.01
CA GLY A 20 -7.62 15.53 12.22
C GLY A 20 -6.75 16.73 11.83
N PHE A 21 -7.23 17.93 12.14
CA PHE A 21 -6.49 19.18 12.04
C PHE A 21 -5.08 18.99 12.64
N GLY A 22 -4.03 19.11 11.81
CA GLY A 22 -2.64 19.12 12.27
C GLY A 22 -1.79 17.87 12.01
N GLN A 23 -2.25 16.89 11.23
CA GLN A 23 -1.37 15.77 10.83
C GLN A 23 -0.58 16.10 9.55
N THR A 24 0.75 16.16 9.71
CA THR A 24 1.73 16.49 8.67
C THR A 24 2.16 15.30 7.82
N GLU A 25 1.70 14.09 8.16
CA GLU A 25 2.08 12.84 7.48
C GLU A 25 1.10 12.51 6.34
N PRO A 26 1.58 12.15 5.14
CA PRO A 26 0.71 11.75 4.04
C PRO A 26 -0.01 10.45 4.38
N ARG A 27 -1.34 10.53 4.54
CA ARG A 27 -2.22 9.37 4.73
C ARG A 27 -2.80 8.94 3.39
N LEU A 28 -2.73 7.66 3.07
CA LEU A 28 -3.36 7.09 1.88
C LEU A 28 -4.73 6.53 2.25
N SER A 29 -5.75 6.87 1.46
CA SER A 29 -7.06 6.23 1.56
C SER A 29 -6.98 4.79 1.04
N VAL A 30 -7.95 3.95 1.41
CA VAL A 30 -8.06 2.59 0.85
C VAL A 30 -8.23 2.63 -0.67
N GLU A 31 -8.99 3.59 -1.19
CA GLU A 31 -9.16 3.82 -2.64
C GLU A 31 -7.81 4.08 -3.32
N THR A 32 -6.99 4.96 -2.75
CA THR A 32 -5.65 5.24 -3.28
C THR A 32 -4.73 4.01 -3.22
N LEU A 33 -4.84 3.17 -2.18
CA LEU A 33 -4.08 1.91 -2.11
C LEU A 33 -4.52 0.91 -3.19
N LEU A 34 -5.81 0.85 -3.50
CA LEU A 34 -6.34 0.03 -4.59
C LEU A 34 -5.89 0.56 -5.97
N ASP A 35 -5.91 1.88 -6.16
CA ASP A 35 -5.41 2.50 -7.38
C ASP A 35 -3.92 2.18 -7.61
N LEU A 36 -3.11 2.24 -6.54
CA LEU A 36 -1.70 1.87 -6.58
C LEU A 36 -1.50 0.38 -6.91
N LEU A 37 -2.31 -0.51 -6.34
CA LEU A 37 -2.26 -1.94 -6.63
C LEU A 37 -2.59 -2.22 -8.10
N LEU A 38 -3.65 -1.59 -8.63
CA LEU A 38 -4.05 -1.72 -10.03
C LEU A 38 -2.97 -1.17 -10.95
N CYS A 39 -2.42 0.01 -10.63
CA CYS A 39 -1.34 0.62 -11.39
C CYS A 39 -0.12 -0.32 -11.48
N LEU A 40 0.31 -0.88 -10.33
CA LEU A 40 1.39 -1.85 -10.29
C LEU A 40 1.08 -3.10 -11.13
N TYR A 41 -0.13 -3.65 -10.99
CA TYR A 41 -0.54 -4.82 -11.76
C TYR A 41 -0.47 -4.58 -13.27
N TYR A 42 -1.03 -3.46 -13.76
CA TYR A 42 -1.03 -3.13 -15.19
C TYR A 42 0.37 -2.88 -15.75
N GLU A 43 1.23 -2.18 -15.00
CA GLU A 43 2.64 -1.99 -15.36
C GLU A 43 3.38 -3.32 -15.47
N LEU A 44 3.18 -4.23 -14.52
CA LEU A 44 3.86 -5.53 -14.52
C LEU A 44 3.37 -6.44 -15.67
N VAL A 45 2.07 -6.43 -15.99
CA VAL A 45 1.51 -7.21 -17.11
C VAL A 45 2.02 -6.75 -18.47
N SER A 46 2.16 -5.44 -18.64
CA SER A 46 2.62 -4.83 -19.90
C SER A 46 4.14 -4.86 -20.05
N SER A 47 4.87 -4.97 -18.94
CA SER A 47 6.33 -5.05 -18.89
C SER A 47 6.88 -6.44 -19.24
N PRO A 48 8.11 -6.54 -19.80
CA PRO A 48 8.82 -7.81 -19.94
C PRO A 48 9.12 -8.48 -18.59
N LEU A 49 9.00 -7.76 -17.48
CA LEU A 49 9.18 -8.25 -16.11
C LEU A 49 8.20 -9.37 -15.74
N ARG A 50 7.05 -9.50 -16.41
CA ARG A 50 6.11 -10.61 -16.22
C ARG A 50 6.70 -12.02 -16.41
N LYS A 51 7.90 -12.13 -16.99
CA LYS A 51 8.63 -13.40 -17.15
C LYS A 51 9.42 -13.80 -15.91
N ASP A 52 9.67 -12.88 -14.98
CA ASP A 52 10.30 -13.20 -13.71
C ASP A 52 9.37 -14.12 -12.90
N PRO A 53 9.85 -15.21 -12.30
CA PRO A 53 9.00 -16.18 -11.61
C PRO A 53 8.24 -15.60 -10.41
N ASN A 54 8.81 -14.62 -9.71
CA ASN A 54 8.11 -13.99 -8.58
C ASN A 54 6.99 -13.08 -9.07
N ILE A 55 7.23 -12.35 -10.16
CA ILE A 55 6.25 -11.46 -10.77
C ILE A 55 5.14 -12.27 -11.45
N ALA A 56 5.49 -13.33 -12.18
CA ALA A 56 4.50 -14.25 -12.75
C ALA A 56 3.66 -14.89 -11.64
N GLY A 57 4.30 -15.31 -10.53
CA GLY A 57 3.60 -15.81 -9.34
C GLY A 57 2.61 -14.79 -8.77
N PHE A 58 3.04 -13.53 -8.60
CA PHE A 58 2.17 -12.44 -8.15
C PHE A 58 0.99 -12.18 -9.12
N LEU A 59 1.23 -12.18 -10.43
CA LEU A 59 0.19 -11.93 -11.44
C LEU A 59 -0.85 -13.06 -11.56
N HIS A 60 -0.51 -14.27 -11.08
CA HIS A 60 -1.38 -15.45 -11.11
C HIS A 60 -2.00 -15.83 -9.76
N TRP A 61 -1.63 -15.15 -8.67
CA TRP A 61 -2.16 -15.35 -7.32
C TRP A 61 -3.61 -14.87 -7.20
#